data_AF-A0AAU1AV28-F1
#
_entry.id   AF-A0AAU1AV28-F1
#
_cell.length_a   1.000
_cell.length_b   1.000
_cell.length_c   1.000
_cell.angle_alpha   90.00
_cell.angle_beta   90.00
_cell.angle_gamma   90.00
#
_symmetry.space_group_name_H-M   'P 1'
#
loop_
_entity.id
_entity.type
_entity.pdbx_description
1 polymer ?
#
loop_
_entity_poly.entity_id
_entity_poly.type
_entity_poly.pdbx_seq_one_letter_code
_entity_poly.pdbx_strand_id
1 'polypeptide(L)'
;MKGIGNDTVGKIWCRALTRHLVSNSNFSGARAATVRAATDLYGAGSTGTRTVAAAWFAVGVDGSDPVPPAPQAPSLKWINPRSGVVGAEVLVRLRAPDPQRQRVAFTATGLPPGLALDSTTEVVTGRATQQGTFDVTFTAADCDSNTARRQANREVGPR
;
A
#
# COMPACT_ATOMS: atom_id res chain seq x y z
N MET A 1 24.49 -12.76 -29.48
CA MET A 1 24.48 -11.87 -28.29
C MET A 1 24.73 -12.72 -27.06
N LYS A 2 25.65 -12.33 -26.18
CA LYS A 2 25.88 -13.06 -24.91
C LYS A 2 24.83 -12.58 -23.91
N GLY A 3 24.01 -13.50 -23.40
CA GLY A 3 23.00 -13.19 -22.38
C GLY A 3 23.64 -12.71 -21.07
N ILE A 4 22.85 -12.06 -20.22
CA ILE A 4 23.29 -11.47 -18.94
C ILE A 4 23.46 -12.50 -17.80
N GLY A 5 23.16 -13.77 -18.07
CA GLY A 5 23.27 -14.89 -17.14
C GLY A 5 22.03 -15.06 -16.24
N ASN A 6 21.72 -16.31 -15.87
CA ASN A 6 20.52 -16.64 -15.07
C ASN A 6 20.53 -16.01 -13.67
N ASP A 7 21.70 -15.94 -13.01
CA ASP A 7 21.82 -15.32 -11.69
C ASP A 7 21.46 -13.82 -11.71
N THR A 8 21.89 -13.12 -12.76
CA THR A 8 21.56 -11.72 -12.98
C THR A 8 20.07 -11.54 -13.23
N VAL A 9 19.48 -12.38 -14.09
CA VAL A 9 18.04 -12.38 -14.38
C VAL A 9 17.24 -12.66 -13.11
N GLY A 10 17.65 -13.62 -12.29
CA GLY A 10 17.01 -13.96 -11.02
C GLY A 10 16.98 -12.78 -10.05
N LYS A 11 18.09 -12.04 -9.91
CA LYS A 11 18.15 -10.83 -9.07
C LYS A 11 17.22 -9.71 -9.58
N ILE A 12 17.18 -9.51 -10.89
CA ILE A 12 16.29 -8.53 -11.52
C ILE A 12 14.83 -8.87 -11.26
N TRP A 13 14.42 -10.12 -11.50
CA TRP A 13 13.05 -10.56 -11.28
C TRP A 13 12.64 -10.53 -9.81
N CYS A 14 13.49 -11.00 -8.91
CA CYS A 14 13.23 -10.93 -7.47
C CYS A 14 13.00 -9.49 -7.01
N ARG A 15 13.84 -8.54 -7.45
CA ARG A 15 13.67 -7.12 -7.12
C ARG A 15 12.43 -6.51 -7.79
N ALA A 16 12.14 -6.87 -9.04
CA ALA A 16 10.95 -6.40 -9.74
C ALA A 16 9.67 -6.84 -9.03
N LEU A 17 9.57 -8.14 -8.68
CA LEU A 17 8.43 -8.72 -7.96
C LEU A 17 8.21 -8.11 -6.58
N THR A 18 9.29 -7.83 -5.85
CA THR A 18 9.19 -7.38 -4.45
C THR A 18 9.09 -5.87 -4.28
N ARG A 19 9.43 -5.07 -5.30
CA ARG A 19 9.50 -3.61 -5.17
C ARG A 19 8.76 -2.79 -6.21
N HIS A 20 8.46 -3.38 -7.37
CA HIS A 20 8.00 -2.61 -8.53
C HIS A 20 6.72 -3.15 -9.14
N LEU A 21 6.44 -4.44 -8.95
CA LEU A 21 5.18 -5.05 -9.35
C LEU A 21 4.12 -4.88 -8.29
N VAL A 22 2.92 -4.57 -8.76
CA VAL A 22 1.67 -4.41 -8.02
C VAL A 22 0.67 -5.49 -8.42
N SER A 23 -0.33 -5.77 -7.58
CA SER A 23 -1.35 -6.81 -7.81
C SER A 23 -2.18 -6.64 -9.10
N ASN A 24 -2.21 -5.44 -9.68
CA ASN A 24 -2.85 -5.16 -10.97
C ASN A 24 -1.86 -4.97 -12.14
N SER A 25 -0.61 -5.42 -11.99
CA SER A 25 0.40 -5.31 -13.06
C SER A 25 0.02 -6.12 -14.29
N ASN A 26 0.25 -5.52 -15.46
CA ASN A 26 0.14 -6.14 -16.78
C ASN A 26 1.54 -6.32 -17.41
N PHE A 27 1.62 -6.71 -18.69
CA PHE A 27 2.89 -6.91 -19.38
C PHE A 27 3.74 -5.62 -19.49
N SER A 28 3.13 -4.46 -19.75
CA SER A 28 3.84 -3.17 -19.80
C SER A 28 4.40 -2.79 -18.42
N GLY A 29 3.64 -3.05 -17.36
CA GLY A 29 4.08 -2.96 -15.96
C GLY A 29 5.27 -3.87 -15.65
N ALA A 30 5.20 -5.14 -16.05
CA ALA A 30 6.28 -6.11 -15.85
C ALA A 30 7.57 -5.73 -16.60
N ARG A 31 7.45 -5.21 -17.82
CA ARG A 31 8.59 -4.63 -18.55
C ARG A 31 9.19 -3.46 -17.78
N ALA A 32 8.37 -2.48 -17.40
CA ALA A 32 8.85 -1.31 -16.68
C ALA A 32 9.52 -1.70 -15.35
N ALA A 33 8.92 -2.63 -14.59
CA ALA A 33 9.44 -3.12 -13.31
C ALA A 33 10.79 -3.82 -13.45
N THR A 34 10.94 -4.70 -14.43
CA THR A 34 12.21 -5.44 -14.65
C THR A 34 13.31 -4.54 -15.23
N VAL A 35 12.98 -3.59 -16.12
CA VAL A 35 13.93 -2.57 -16.60
C VAL A 35 14.35 -1.64 -15.45
N ARG A 36 13.43 -1.26 -14.57
CA ARG A 36 13.73 -0.46 -13.38
C ARG A 36 14.59 -1.23 -12.39
N ALA A 37 14.27 -2.49 -12.11
CA ALA A 37 15.08 -3.35 -11.26
C ALA A 37 16.52 -3.52 -11.80
N ALA A 38 16.68 -3.73 -13.11
CA ALA A 38 18.00 -3.79 -13.75
C ALA A 38 18.75 -2.46 -13.62
N THR A 39 18.05 -1.33 -13.79
CA THR A 39 18.62 0.02 -13.62
C THR A 39 19.07 0.26 -12.17
N ASP A 40 18.26 -0.13 -11.19
CA ASP A 40 18.59 0.03 -9.77
C ASP A 40 19.82 -0.83 -9.36
N LEU A 41 19.98 -2.02 -9.95
CA LEU A 41 21.05 -2.96 -9.59
C LEU A 41 22.36 -2.68 -10.33
N TYR A 42 22.28 -2.24 -11.60
CA TYR A 42 23.43 -2.18 -12.51
C TYR A 42 23.65 -0.82 -13.17
N GLY A 43 22.77 0.15 -12.90
CA GLY A 43 22.84 1.50 -13.47
C GLY A 43 22.07 1.65 -14.79
N ALA A 44 21.75 2.91 -15.10
CA ALA A 44 21.10 3.29 -16.36
C ALA A 44 22.05 3.03 -17.54
N GLY A 45 21.51 2.50 -18.65
CA GLY A 45 22.30 2.21 -19.85
C GLY A 45 23.24 1.00 -19.74
N SER A 46 23.24 0.27 -18.63
CA SER A 46 24.01 -0.96 -18.48
C SER A 46 23.61 -2.03 -19.52
N THR A 47 24.52 -2.98 -19.79
CA THR A 47 24.20 -4.14 -20.63
C THR A 47 23.01 -4.93 -20.08
N GLY A 48 22.90 -5.03 -18.74
CA GLY A 48 21.73 -5.61 -18.06
C GLY A 48 20.42 -4.93 -18.46
N THR A 49 20.34 -3.61 -18.29
CA THR A 49 19.15 -2.83 -18.60
C THR A 49 18.77 -2.90 -20.07
N ARG A 50 19.73 -2.74 -20.98
CA ARG A 50 19.49 -2.81 -22.44
C ARG A 50 19.05 -4.19 -22.88
N THR A 51 19.64 -5.25 -22.33
CA THR A 51 19.27 -6.64 -22.69
C THR A 51 17.86 -6.97 -22.22
N VAL A 52 17.46 -6.55 -21.01
CA VAL A 52 16.09 -6.74 -20.52
C VAL A 52 15.09 -5.99 -21.39
N ALA A 53 15.37 -4.72 -21.72
CA ALA A 53 14.49 -3.94 -22.60
C ALA A 53 14.36 -4.57 -24.01
N ALA A 54 15.48 -5.04 -24.58
CA ALA A 54 15.48 -5.72 -25.87
C ALA A 54 14.72 -7.05 -25.84
N ALA A 55 14.81 -7.80 -24.75
CA ALA A 55 14.07 -9.06 -24.59
C ALA A 55 12.55 -8.83 -24.57
N TRP A 56 12.08 -7.81 -23.85
CA TRP A 56 10.66 -7.43 -23.86
C TRP A 56 10.19 -6.95 -25.24
N PHE A 57 11.02 -6.16 -25.94
CA PHE A 57 10.74 -5.75 -27.31
C PHE A 57 10.61 -6.94 -28.26
N ALA A 58 11.49 -7.94 -28.14
CA ALA A 58 11.47 -9.15 -28.97
C ALA A 58 10.20 -9.99 -28.79
N VAL A 59 9.53 -9.91 -27.63
CA VAL A 59 8.24 -10.57 -27.37
C VAL A 59 7.03 -9.64 -27.61
N GLY A 60 7.25 -8.46 -28.21
CA GLY A 60 6.18 -7.53 -28.60
C GLY A 60 5.74 -6.55 -27.51
N VAL A 61 6.46 -6.43 -26.39
CA VAL A 61 6.21 -5.41 -25.36
C VAL A 61 7.28 -4.32 -25.50
N ASP A 62 7.02 -3.35 -26.38
CA ASP A 62 7.98 -2.30 -26.74
C ASP A 62 8.02 -1.13 -25.72
N GLY A 63 7.01 -1.03 -24.87
CA GLY A 63 6.86 0.02 -23.87
C GLY A 63 6.00 1.21 -24.30
N SER A 64 5.25 1.11 -25.40
CA SER A 64 4.26 2.13 -25.79
C SER A 64 3.00 2.10 -24.94
N ASP A 65 2.66 0.94 -24.37
CA ASP A 65 1.47 0.76 -23.56
C ASP A 65 1.54 1.52 -22.22
N PRO A 66 0.41 2.02 -21.71
CA PRO A 66 0.34 2.63 -20.39
C PRO A 66 0.90 1.69 -19.31
N VAL A 67 1.87 2.20 -18.54
CA VAL A 67 2.46 1.48 -17.41
C VAL A 67 1.59 1.75 -16.17
N PRO A 68 1.11 0.72 -15.45
CA PRO A 68 0.45 0.91 -14.17
C PRO A 68 1.36 1.71 -13.21
N PRO A 69 0.80 2.60 -12.39
CA PRO A 69 1.61 3.37 -11.46
C PRO A 69 2.38 2.44 -10.50
N ALA A 70 3.62 2.81 -10.18
CA ALA A 70 4.48 2.08 -9.24
C ALA A 70 3.78 1.88 -7.88
N PRO A 71 4.10 0.83 -7.07
CA PRO A 71 3.45 0.57 -5.79
C PRO A 71 3.51 1.78 -4.85
N GLN A 72 2.39 2.17 -4.26
CA GLN A 72 2.27 3.31 -3.35
C GLN A 72 1.27 2.97 -2.26
N ALA A 73 1.54 3.43 -1.04
CA ALA A 73 0.64 3.21 0.08
C ALA A 73 -0.69 3.96 -0.10
N PRO A 74 -1.80 3.41 0.43
CA PRO A 74 -3.07 4.11 0.46
C PRO A 74 -2.98 5.36 1.35
N SER A 75 -3.79 6.37 1.07
CA SER A 75 -3.78 7.62 1.84
C SER A 75 -4.89 7.68 2.87
N LEU A 76 -4.59 7.40 4.14
CA LEU A 76 -5.57 7.49 5.23
C LEU A 76 -6.06 8.95 5.36
N LYS A 77 -7.33 9.21 4.98
CA LYS A 77 -7.93 10.54 5.13
C LYS A 77 -8.17 10.82 6.60
N TRP A 78 -7.84 12.03 7.05
CA TRP A 78 -7.86 12.35 8.47
C TRP A 78 -9.26 12.20 9.03
N ILE A 79 -9.39 11.33 10.01
CA ILE A 79 -10.59 11.09 10.80
C ILE A 79 -10.37 11.88 12.07
N ASN A 80 -10.99 13.05 12.20
CA ASN A 80 -10.94 13.77 13.46
C ASN A 80 -11.69 12.92 14.50
N PRO A 81 -11.03 12.27 15.47
CA PRO A 81 -11.73 11.55 16.49
C PRO A 81 -12.26 12.65 17.43
N ARG A 82 -13.48 13.15 17.17
CA ARG A 82 -14.13 14.13 18.05
C ARG A 82 -13.96 13.70 19.51
N SER A 83 -13.54 14.60 20.39
CA SER A 83 -13.65 14.37 21.84
C SER A 83 -15.09 13.96 22.14
N GLY A 84 -15.25 12.81 22.78
CA GLY A 84 -16.56 12.21 23.07
C GLY A 84 -16.82 12.21 24.57
N VAL A 85 -18.03 11.85 24.97
CA VAL A 85 -18.36 11.55 26.36
C VAL A 85 -18.59 10.06 26.52
N VAL A 86 -18.43 9.54 27.74
CA VAL A 86 -18.75 8.14 28.05
C VAL A 86 -20.19 7.81 27.65
N GLY A 87 -20.40 6.73 26.91
CA GLY A 87 -21.71 6.29 26.44
C GLY A 87 -22.18 6.95 25.14
N ALA A 88 -21.45 7.93 24.60
CA ALA A 88 -21.72 8.45 23.26
C ALA A 88 -21.51 7.36 22.22
N GLU A 89 -22.46 7.23 21.31
CA GLU A 89 -22.36 6.32 20.18
C GLU A 89 -21.41 6.89 19.13
N VAL A 90 -20.50 6.04 18.67
CA VAL A 90 -19.54 6.37 17.62
C VAL A 90 -19.89 5.53 16.41
N LEU A 91 -20.05 6.18 15.26
CA LEU A 91 -20.18 5.54 13.96
C LEU A 91 -19.32 6.30 12.99
N VAL A 92 -18.14 5.75 12.69
CA VAL A 92 -17.14 6.42 11.84
C VAL A 92 -16.64 5.45 10.79
N ARG A 93 -16.90 5.78 9.53
CA ARG A 93 -16.37 5.01 8.40
C ARG A 93 -14.95 5.45 8.06
N LEU A 94 -14.04 4.48 7.96
CA LEU A 94 -12.68 4.73 7.53
C LEU A 94 -12.63 4.92 6.00
N ARG A 95 -11.71 5.76 5.53
CA ARG A 95 -11.46 5.94 4.10
C ARG A 95 -9.98 6.15 3.83
N ALA A 96 -9.43 5.32 2.96
CA ALA A 96 -8.06 5.45 2.49
C ALA A 96 -8.00 5.15 0.99
N PRO A 97 -8.18 6.15 0.11
CA PRO A 97 -8.04 5.94 -1.32
C PRO A 97 -6.61 5.51 -1.63
N ASP A 98 -6.54 4.45 -2.42
CA ASP A 98 -5.33 3.87 -2.96
C ASP A 98 -5.06 4.40 -4.38
N PRO A 99 -3.85 4.92 -4.70
CA PRO A 99 -3.53 5.44 -6.03
C PRO A 99 -3.69 4.41 -7.16
N GLN A 100 -3.47 3.13 -6.87
CA GLN A 100 -3.59 1.99 -7.77
C GLN A 100 -5.02 1.44 -7.81
N ARG A 101 -5.94 2.03 -7.03
CA ARG A 101 -7.34 1.60 -6.85
C ARG A 101 -7.46 0.18 -6.30
N GLN A 102 -6.50 -0.24 -5.49
CA GLN A 102 -6.52 -1.55 -4.85
C GLN A 102 -7.45 -1.60 -3.65
N ARG A 103 -7.79 -2.83 -3.24
CA ARG A 103 -8.53 -3.07 -2.01
C ARG A 103 -7.63 -2.75 -0.81
N VAL A 104 -8.20 -2.04 0.16
CA VAL A 104 -7.50 -1.65 1.39
C VAL A 104 -8.11 -2.39 2.58
N ALA A 105 -7.27 -2.97 3.43
CA ALA A 105 -7.65 -3.54 4.71
C ALA A 105 -7.35 -2.55 5.84
N PHE A 106 -8.28 -2.42 6.78
CA PHE A 106 -8.13 -1.53 7.93
C PHE A 106 -7.96 -2.29 9.23
N THR A 107 -7.08 -1.78 10.09
CA THR A 107 -6.97 -2.21 11.49
C THR A 107 -6.91 -0.99 12.41
N ALA A 108 -7.34 -1.18 13.66
CA ALA A 108 -7.31 -0.16 14.68
C ALA A 108 -6.81 -0.76 16.00
N THR A 109 -5.92 -0.06 16.68
CA THR A 109 -5.43 -0.39 18.03
C THR A 109 -5.59 0.81 18.96
N GLY A 110 -5.64 0.54 20.27
CA GLY A 110 -5.79 1.60 21.27
C GLY A 110 -7.16 2.28 21.29
N LEU A 111 -8.19 1.68 20.67
CA LEU A 111 -9.56 2.19 20.75
C LEU A 111 -10.05 2.23 22.22
N PRO A 112 -10.79 3.27 22.63
CA PRO A 112 -11.47 3.30 23.92
C PRO A 112 -12.31 2.03 24.13
N PRO A 113 -12.35 1.45 25.35
CA PRO A 113 -13.20 0.30 25.65
C PRO A 113 -14.65 0.52 25.22
N GLY A 114 -15.24 -0.50 24.58
CA GLY A 114 -16.59 -0.45 24.04
C GLY A 114 -16.71 0.08 22.59
N LEU A 115 -15.60 0.51 21.98
CA LEU A 115 -15.50 0.77 20.54
C LEU A 115 -14.77 -0.37 19.83
N ALA A 116 -15.19 -0.68 18.60
CA ALA A 116 -14.60 -1.73 17.80
C ALA A 116 -14.50 -1.39 16.30
N LEU A 117 -13.39 -1.83 15.70
CA LEU A 117 -13.14 -2.13 14.29
C LEU A 117 -14.06 -3.20 13.69
N ASP A 118 -15.12 -2.88 12.94
CA ASP A 118 -15.66 -3.87 11.98
C ASP A 118 -14.85 -3.79 10.67
N SER A 119 -13.97 -4.78 10.47
CA SER A 119 -13.09 -4.86 9.30
C SER A 119 -13.82 -5.25 8.00
N THR A 120 -15.05 -5.75 8.08
CA THR A 120 -15.88 -6.09 6.92
C THR A 120 -16.61 -4.86 6.40
N THR A 121 -17.18 -4.07 7.31
CA THR A 121 -17.91 -2.84 6.95
C THR A 121 -17.03 -1.58 6.92
N GLU A 122 -15.78 -1.68 7.41
CA GLU A 122 -14.79 -0.60 7.53
C GLU A 122 -15.26 0.54 8.44
N VAL A 123 -16.12 0.22 9.42
CA VAL A 123 -16.72 1.18 10.35
C VAL A 123 -16.24 0.91 11.76
N VAL A 124 -15.80 1.97 12.43
CA VAL A 124 -15.62 1.99 13.89
C VAL A 124 -16.99 2.25 14.50
N THR A 125 -17.46 1.31 15.32
CA THR A 125 -18.78 1.37 15.96
C THR A 125 -18.70 1.11 17.47
N GLY A 126 -19.75 1.48 18.19
CA GLY A 126 -19.94 1.17 19.61
C GLY A 126 -20.10 2.38 20.51
N ARG A 127 -19.98 2.17 21.82
CA ARG A 127 -20.09 3.21 22.84
C ARG A 127 -18.88 3.14 23.76
N ALA A 128 -18.16 4.25 23.91
CA ALA A 128 -17.02 4.32 24.81
C ALA A 128 -17.49 4.16 26.27
N THR A 129 -16.95 3.22 27.02
CA THR A 129 -17.39 2.92 28.40
C THR A 129 -16.49 3.53 29.47
N GLN A 130 -15.31 4.02 29.10
CA GLN A 130 -14.30 4.52 30.03
C GLN A 130 -13.84 5.93 29.64
N GLN A 131 -13.76 6.80 30.65
CA GLN A 131 -13.17 8.13 30.53
C GLN A 131 -11.65 8.03 30.42
N GLY A 132 -11.02 8.90 29.65
CA GLY A 132 -9.57 8.98 29.54
C GLY A 132 -9.10 9.44 28.17
N THR A 133 -7.79 9.55 28.03
CA THR A 133 -7.13 9.80 26.76
C THR A 133 -6.59 8.49 26.21
N PHE A 134 -6.98 8.17 24.98
CA PHE A 134 -6.60 6.93 24.31
C PHE A 134 -5.78 7.25 23.05
N ASP A 135 -4.62 6.64 22.93
CA ASP A 135 -3.78 6.74 21.74
C ASP A 135 -4.24 5.73 20.70
N VAL A 136 -5.13 6.17 19.81
CA VAL A 136 -5.71 5.33 18.77
C VAL A 136 -4.79 5.33 17.55
N THR A 137 -4.43 4.15 17.06
CA THR A 137 -3.70 4.02 15.80
C THR A 137 -4.55 3.29 14.77
N PHE A 138 -4.80 3.95 13.64
CA PHE A 138 -5.42 3.35 12.46
C PHE A 138 -4.34 2.99 11.44
N THR A 139 -4.42 1.78 10.91
CA THR A 139 -3.56 1.30 9.82
C THR A 139 -4.43 0.94 8.62
N ALA A 140 -4.01 1.39 7.44
CA ALA A 140 -4.55 0.99 6.15
C ALA A 140 -3.45 0.25 5.38
N ALA A 141 -3.74 -0.95 4.89
CA ALA A 141 -2.81 -1.78 4.12
C ALA A 141 -3.44 -2.15 2.77
N ASP A 142 -2.72 -2.00 1.68
CA ASP A 142 -3.12 -2.54 0.38
C ASP A 142 -2.68 -4.01 0.22
N CYS A 143 -3.03 -4.64 -0.89
CA CYS A 143 -2.64 -6.02 -1.19
C CYS A 143 -1.16 -6.19 -1.57
N ASP A 144 -0.45 -5.10 -1.82
CA ASP A 144 0.98 -5.06 -2.14
C ASP A 144 1.84 -4.84 -0.89
N SER A 145 1.24 -4.96 0.30
CA SER A 145 1.87 -4.75 1.61
C SER A 145 2.35 -3.32 1.87
N ASN A 146 1.94 -2.33 1.08
CA ASN A 146 2.16 -0.93 1.43
C ASN A 146 1.19 -0.54 2.54
N THR A 147 1.68 0.24 3.51
CA THR A 147 0.89 0.64 4.66
C THR A 147 0.93 2.14 4.90
N ALA A 148 -0.20 2.69 5.31
CA ALA A 148 -0.29 4.02 5.90
C ALA A 148 -0.81 3.91 7.33
N ARG A 149 -0.21 4.69 8.22
CA ARG A 149 -0.59 4.76 9.63
C ARG A 149 -0.95 6.18 10.01
N ARG A 150 -1.97 6.30 10.86
CA ARG A 150 -2.38 7.55 11.48
C ARG A 150 -2.67 7.29 12.96
N GLN A 151 -1.96 8.02 13.81
CA GLN A 151 -2.20 8.02 15.25
C GLN A 151 -2.97 9.27 15.62
N ALA A 152 -3.93 9.14 16.52
CA ALA A 152 -4.74 10.24 17.02
C ALA A 152 -5.06 10.03 18.49
N ASN A 153 -4.88 11.08 19.28
CA ASN A 153 -5.33 11.12 20.67
C ASN A 153 -6.85 11.29 20.67
N ARG A 154 -7.55 10.41 21.39
CA ARG A 154 -8.98 10.53 21.63
C ARG A 154 -9.26 10.73 23.10
N GLU A 155 -9.84 11.88 23.41
CA GLU A 155 -10.32 12.18 24.76
C GLU A 155 -11.77 11.72 24.90
N VAL A 156 -12.03 10.98 25.97
CA VAL A 156 -13.38 10.61 26.42
C VAL A 156 -13.60 11.31 27.75
N GLY A 157 -14.54 12.27 27.78
CA GLY A 157 -14.97 13.00 28.97
C GLY A 157 -16.11 12.32 29.73
N PRO A 158 -16.50 12.87 30.89
CA PRO A 158 -17.66 12.39 31.64
C PRO A 158 -18.96 12.60 30.86
N ARG A 159 -20.02 11.88 31.25
CA ARG A 159 -21.37 12.03 30.68
C ARG A 159 -21.97 13.40 30.90
#